data_AF-A0A3B9IH38-F1
#
_entry.id   AF-A0A3B9IH38-F1
#
_cell.length_a   1.000
_cell.length_b   1.000
_cell.length_c   1.000
_cell.angle_alpha   90.00
_cell.angle_beta   90.00
_cell.angle_gamma   90.00
#
_symmetry.space_group_name_H-M   'P 1'
#
loop_
_entity.id
_entity.type
_entity.pdbx_description
1 polymer ?
#
loop_
_entity_poly.entity_id
_entity_poly.type
_entity_poly.pdbx_seq_one_letter_code
_entity_poly.pdbx_strand_id
1 'polypeptide(L)'
;MARFRPAALDWLRRYDGRTAGADGLAAVIVTIMLVPQSLAYAMLAGLPPAAGLYASILPLIAYAAFGSSRTLAVGPVAVISLMTAAATAEAAAATGIAPAAAALLLAGLSGLMLLAMAALRLGFVANFLSHPVVGGFITASGLLIALGQTGHLLGVSARGDTLPAILTALYDGLTSRGINLPTLVVGGLSLIFLFWCRKRLKPLLVKAGFGPRAADAVAKAAPAVAVLASILAVGQLDLAAAGVKVVGALPAGLPPLTLPPL
;
A
#
# COMPACT_ATOMS: atom_id res chain seq x y z
N MET A 1 33.47 14.84 0.64
CA MET A 1 32.15 14.94 -0.04
C MET A 1 31.88 13.60 -0.71
N ALA A 2 30.96 12.78 -0.20
CA ALA A 2 30.59 11.56 -0.91
C ALA A 2 29.92 11.96 -2.23
N ARG A 3 30.51 11.59 -3.36
CA ARG A 3 29.96 11.93 -4.70
C ARG A 3 28.58 11.29 -4.81
N PHE A 4 27.57 12.10 -5.11
CA PHE A 4 26.23 11.67 -5.49
C PHE A 4 26.33 10.95 -6.84
N ARG A 5 26.74 9.68 -6.81
CA ARG A 5 26.81 8.83 -8.00
C ARG A 5 25.51 8.04 -8.06
N PRO A 6 24.80 8.05 -9.20
CA PRO A 6 23.64 7.20 -9.36
C PRO A 6 24.09 5.74 -9.22
N ALA A 7 23.51 5.05 -8.25
CA ALA A 7 23.82 3.65 -7.94
C ALA A 7 23.60 2.73 -9.16
N ALA A 8 22.73 3.16 -10.09
CA ALA A 8 22.55 2.57 -11.41
C ALA A 8 23.85 2.28 -12.15
N LEU A 9 24.82 3.19 -12.14
CA LEU A 9 26.06 3.01 -12.90
C LEU A 9 26.90 1.83 -12.38
N ASP A 10 26.88 1.60 -11.07
CA ASP A 10 27.66 0.53 -10.46
C ASP A 10 26.99 -0.83 -10.65
N TRP A 11 25.66 -0.87 -10.52
CA TRP A 11 24.91 -2.12 -10.58
C TRP A 11 24.67 -2.61 -12.02
N LEU A 12 24.50 -1.68 -12.97
CA LEU A 12 24.28 -1.99 -14.38
C LEU A 12 25.51 -2.63 -15.03
N ARG A 13 26.72 -2.21 -14.62
CA ARG A 13 28.00 -2.79 -15.08
C ARG A 13 28.20 -4.27 -14.70
N ARG A 14 27.51 -4.73 -13.65
CA ARG A 14 27.60 -6.09 -13.12
C ARG A 14 26.33 -6.90 -13.38
N TYR A 15 25.43 -6.38 -14.21
CA TYR A 15 24.15 -7.01 -14.50
C TYR A 15 24.34 -8.10 -15.57
N ASP A 16 23.83 -9.30 -15.30
CA ASP A 16 23.96 -10.46 -16.19
C ASP A 16 22.58 -11.02 -16.60
N GLY A 17 22.55 -11.94 -17.57
CA GLY A 17 21.29 -12.53 -18.05
C GLY A 17 20.56 -13.37 -16.98
N ARG A 18 21.29 -13.92 -16.01
CA ARG A 18 20.70 -14.73 -14.93
C ARG A 18 19.97 -13.86 -13.92
N THR A 19 20.56 -12.73 -13.56
CA THR A 19 19.93 -11.69 -12.73
C THR A 19 18.75 -11.06 -13.44
N ALA A 20 18.85 -10.82 -14.75
CA ALA A 20 17.72 -10.35 -15.56
C ALA A 20 16.49 -11.28 -15.48
N GLY A 21 16.68 -12.60 -15.59
CA GLY A 21 15.59 -13.57 -15.47
C GLY A 21 14.97 -13.61 -14.06
N ALA A 22 15.80 -13.55 -13.01
CA ALA A 22 15.33 -13.53 -11.62
C ALA A 22 14.58 -12.24 -11.29
N ASP A 23 15.11 -11.09 -11.70
CA ASP A 23 14.50 -9.77 -11.51
C ASP A 23 13.22 -9.63 -12.34
N GLY A 24 13.15 -10.22 -13.53
CA GLY A 24 11.92 -10.24 -14.35
C GLY A 24 10.76 -10.94 -13.64
N LEU A 25 11.01 -12.13 -13.07
CA LEU A 25 10.00 -12.83 -12.26
C LEU A 25 9.62 -12.02 -11.01
N ALA A 26 10.60 -11.44 -10.33
CA ALA A 26 10.35 -10.60 -9.16
C ALA A 26 9.53 -9.35 -9.53
N ALA A 27 9.83 -8.70 -10.65
CA ALA A 27 9.13 -7.52 -11.15
C ALA A 27 7.66 -7.84 -11.47
N VAL A 28 7.38 -8.99 -12.10
CA VAL A 28 6.01 -9.45 -12.34
C VAL A 28 5.26 -9.62 -11.01
N ILE A 29 5.84 -10.34 -10.04
CA ILE A 29 5.21 -10.57 -8.73
C ILE A 29 4.97 -9.23 -8.00
N VAL A 30 5.98 -8.37 -7.95
CA VAL A 30 5.90 -7.07 -7.26
C VAL A 30 4.86 -6.18 -7.93
N THR A 31 4.83 -6.08 -9.26
CA THR A 31 3.85 -5.25 -9.98
C THR A 31 2.43 -5.74 -9.69
N ILE A 32 2.22 -7.05 -9.76
CA ILE A 32 0.94 -7.70 -9.48
C ILE A 32 0.48 -7.41 -8.04
N MET A 33 1.38 -7.38 -7.06
CA MET A 33 1.05 -7.06 -5.66
C MET A 33 0.87 -5.56 -5.42
N LEU A 34 1.63 -4.72 -6.11
CA LEU A 34 1.67 -3.27 -5.92
C LEU A 34 0.36 -2.60 -6.33
N VAL A 35 -0.30 -3.11 -7.38
CA VAL A 35 -1.58 -2.55 -7.87
C VAL A 35 -2.66 -2.57 -6.78
N PRO A 36 -3.11 -3.72 -6.23
CA PRO A 36 -4.15 -3.72 -5.20
C PRO A 36 -3.70 -3.03 -3.90
N GLN A 37 -2.42 -3.16 -3.53
CA GLN A 37 -1.88 -2.53 -2.34
C GLN A 37 -1.92 -1.00 -2.42
N SER A 38 -1.48 -0.42 -3.55
CA SER A 38 -1.42 1.03 -3.73
C SER A 38 -2.82 1.66 -3.80
N LEU A 39 -3.79 0.99 -4.45
CA LEU A 39 -5.20 1.40 -4.44
C LEU A 39 -5.75 1.47 -3.01
N ALA A 40 -5.54 0.41 -2.22
CA ALA A 40 -6.00 0.34 -0.83
C ALA A 40 -5.35 1.42 0.05
N TYR A 41 -4.06 1.68 -0.13
CA TYR A 41 -3.34 2.70 0.63
C TYR A 41 -3.76 4.13 0.26
N ALA A 42 -4.05 4.41 -1.01
CA ALA A 42 -4.65 5.69 -1.38
C ALA A 42 -6.03 5.90 -0.73
N MET A 43 -6.86 4.86 -0.68
CA MET A 43 -8.15 4.91 0.00
C MET A 43 -8.01 5.12 1.51
N LEU A 44 -6.98 4.55 2.14
CA LEU A 44 -6.63 4.84 3.54
C LEU A 44 -6.19 6.27 3.75
N ALA A 45 -5.49 6.86 2.77
CA ALA A 45 -5.14 8.28 2.76
C ALA A 45 -6.35 9.21 2.49
N GLY A 46 -7.55 8.66 2.29
CA GLY A 46 -8.74 9.45 1.93
C GLY A 46 -8.72 9.99 0.49
N LEU A 47 -7.82 9.48 -0.36
CA LEU A 47 -7.63 9.92 -1.73
C LEU A 47 -8.33 8.99 -2.74
N PRO A 48 -8.58 9.46 -3.98
CA PRO A 48 -9.03 8.59 -5.06
C PRO A 48 -8.05 7.42 -5.28
N PRO A 49 -8.52 6.19 -5.55
CA PRO A 49 -7.64 5.03 -5.66
C PRO A 49 -6.50 5.20 -6.68
N ALA A 50 -6.77 5.86 -7.82
CA ALA A 50 -5.77 6.15 -8.86
C ALA A 50 -4.53 6.91 -8.34
N ALA A 51 -4.68 7.73 -7.30
CA ALA A 51 -3.56 8.45 -6.69
C ALA A 51 -2.48 7.49 -6.17
N GLY A 52 -2.87 6.30 -5.68
CA GLY A 52 -1.93 5.28 -5.21
C GLY A 52 -1.07 4.69 -6.33
N LEU A 53 -1.68 4.46 -7.49
CA LEU A 53 -0.96 4.00 -8.68
C LEU A 53 0.07 5.05 -9.11
N TYR A 54 -0.33 6.32 -9.19
CA TYR A 54 0.56 7.42 -9.54
C TYR A 54 1.69 7.62 -8.52
N ALA A 55 1.38 7.52 -7.22
CA ALA A 55 2.35 7.59 -6.14
C ALA A 55 3.34 6.42 -6.12
N SER A 56 3.12 5.37 -6.92
CA SER A 56 4.03 4.23 -7.00
C SER A 56 5.00 4.31 -8.18
N ILE A 57 4.64 4.97 -9.29
CA ILE A 57 5.44 4.92 -10.53
C ILE A 57 6.76 5.70 -10.41
N LEU A 58 6.69 7.01 -10.14
CA LEU A 58 7.86 7.88 -10.13
C LEU A 58 8.87 7.54 -9.01
N PRO A 59 8.45 7.24 -7.77
CA PRO A 59 9.39 6.88 -6.71
C PRO A 59 10.18 5.60 -7.00
N LEU A 60 9.58 4.61 -7.67
CA LEU A 60 10.29 3.40 -8.09
C LEU A 60 11.38 3.70 -9.13
N ILE A 61 11.07 4.54 -10.13
CA ILE A 61 12.06 4.96 -11.15
C ILE A 61 13.20 5.74 -10.49
N ALA A 62 12.87 6.71 -9.63
CA ALA A 62 13.86 7.49 -8.90
C ALA A 62 14.74 6.60 -8.01
N TYR A 63 14.14 5.64 -7.29
CA TYR A 63 14.87 4.72 -6.43
C TYR A 63 15.75 3.75 -7.23
N ALA A 64 15.32 3.28 -8.41
CA ALA A 64 16.16 2.45 -9.28
C ALA A 64 17.45 3.18 -9.74
N ALA A 65 17.36 4.51 -9.93
CA ALA A 65 18.49 5.34 -10.34
C ALA A 65 19.44 5.68 -9.18
N PHE A 66 18.90 6.05 -8.02
CA PHE A 66 19.66 6.64 -6.90
C PHE A 66 19.77 5.75 -5.66
N GLY A 67 18.93 4.73 -5.53
CA GLY A 67 18.83 3.87 -4.36
C GLY A 67 20.05 2.96 -4.17
N SER A 68 20.49 2.79 -2.93
CA SER A 68 21.69 2.01 -2.58
C SER A 68 21.45 0.51 -2.51
N SER A 69 20.20 0.08 -2.24
CA SER A 69 19.84 -1.34 -2.15
C SER A 69 19.13 -1.82 -3.43
N ARG A 70 19.64 -2.91 -4.01
CA ARG A 70 19.11 -3.54 -5.24
C ARG A 70 17.78 -4.28 -5.05
N THR A 71 17.39 -4.59 -3.81
CA THR A 71 16.22 -5.42 -3.51
C THR A 71 15.11 -4.65 -2.79
N LEU A 72 15.34 -3.39 -2.45
CA LEU A 72 14.33 -2.55 -1.81
C LEU A 72 13.37 -2.00 -2.88
N ALA A 73 12.08 -2.20 -2.68
CA ALA A 73 11.04 -1.55 -3.45
C ALA A 73 10.44 -0.40 -2.63
N VAL A 74 10.34 0.78 -3.24
CA VAL A 74 9.73 1.96 -2.63
C VAL A 74 8.32 2.12 -3.15
N GLY A 75 7.38 2.46 -2.28
CA GLY A 75 6.00 2.73 -2.66
C GLY A 75 5.19 3.22 -1.46
N PRO A 76 3.88 3.45 -1.66
CA PRO A 76 2.99 3.83 -0.57
C PRO A 76 3.00 2.78 0.55
N VAL A 77 2.83 3.25 1.79
CA VAL A 77 2.78 2.42 3.00
C VAL A 77 1.55 2.82 3.82
N ALA A 78 0.89 1.82 4.42
CA ALA A 78 -0.35 2.02 5.19
C ALA A 78 -0.23 3.11 6.27
N VAL A 79 0.84 3.12 7.05
CA VAL A 79 1.01 4.07 8.16
C VAL A 79 1.14 5.50 7.65
N ILE A 80 1.99 5.72 6.65
CA ILE A 80 2.16 7.05 6.02
C ILE A 80 0.84 7.50 5.39
N SER A 81 0.05 6.56 4.85
CA SER A 81 -1.26 6.84 4.27
C SER A 81 -2.25 7.32 5.33
N LEU A 82 -2.33 6.64 6.48
CA LEU A 82 -3.18 7.06 7.61
C LEU A 82 -2.74 8.42 8.16
N MET A 83 -1.43 8.65 8.32
CA MET A 83 -0.91 9.96 8.77
C MET A 83 -1.19 11.08 7.76
N THR A 84 -1.14 10.77 6.46
CA THR A 84 -1.53 11.71 5.39
C THR A 84 -3.02 12.03 5.48
N ALA A 85 -3.88 11.05 5.70
CA ALA A 85 -5.32 11.29 5.89
C ALA A 85 -5.57 12.25 7.06
N ALA A 86 -4.97 11.99 8.21
CA ALA A 86 -5.12 12.83 9.41
C ALA A 86 -4.68 14.27 9.16
N ALA A 87 -3.45 14.46 8.65
CA ALA A 87 -2.88 15.78 8.41
C ALA A 87 -3.65 16.57 7.33
N THR A 88 -4.10 15.88 6.27
CA THR A 88 -4.85 16.53 5.19
C THR A 88 -6.29 16.84 5.60
N ALA A 89 -6.92 16.04 6.45
CA ALA A 89 -8.24 16.32 7.01
C ALA A 89 -8.21 17.56 7.91
N GLU A 90 -7.19 17.67 8.78
CA GLU A 90 -7.00 18.84 9.64
C GLU A 90 -6.73 20.11 8.80
N ALA A 91 -5.83 20.03 7.81
CA ALA A 91 -5.54 21.14 6.92
C ALA A 91 -6.77 21.57 6.10
N ALA A 92 -7.53 20.62 5.56
CA ALA A 92 -8.76 20.90 4.82
C ALA A 92 -9.83 21.56 5.69
N ALA A 93 -9.98 21.14 6.96
CA ALA A 93 -10.89 21.77 7.89
C ALA A 93 -10.49 23.22 8.22
N ALA A 94 -9.19 23.50 8.33
CA ALA A 94 -8.68 24.82 8.65
C ALA A 94 -8.70 25.81 7.47
N THR A 95 -8.49 25.32 6.24
CA THR A 95 -8.23 26.18 5.06
C THR A 95 -9.27 26.06 3.96
N GLY A 96 -10.13 25.04 3.98
CA GLY A 96 -11.11 24.76 2.93
C GLY A 96 -10.52 24.17 1.64
N ILE A 97 -9.23 23.87 1.59
CA ILE A 97 -8.59 23.26 0.41
C ILE A 97 -9.08 21.82 0.20
N ALA A 98 -9.13 21.39 -1.07
CA ALA A 98 -9.48 20.01 -1.38
C ALA A 98 -8.44 19.02 -0.78
N PRO A 99 -8.86 17.86 -0.25
CA PRO A 99 -7.94 16.88 0.36
C PRO A 99 -6.79 16.43 -0.56
N ALA A 100 -7.06 16.30 -1.86
CA ALA A 100 -6.03 15.94 -2.84
C ALA A 100 -4.97 17.05 -3.02
N ALA A 101 -5.39 18.31 -2.96
CA ALA A 101 -4.48 19.45 -2.99
C ALA A 101 -3.63 19.53 -1.71
N ALA A 102 -4.25 19.33 -0.55
CA ALA A 102 -3.53 19.23 0.73
C ALA A 102 -2.48 18.11 0.71
N ALA A 103 -2.84 16.94 0.16
CA ALA A 103 -1.92 15.81 0.04
C ALA A 103 -0.74 16.12 -0.90
N LEU A 104 -0.99 16.80 -2.04
CA LEU A 104 0.08 17.25 -2.94
C LEU A 104 1.04 18.22 -2.25
N LEU A 105 0.50 19.20 -1.50
CA LEU A 105 1.31 20.16 -0.76
C LEU A 105 2.13 19.46 0.33
N LEU A 106 1.52 18.57 1.10
CA LEU A 106 2.20 17.79 2.14
C LEU A 106 3.31 16.92 1.56
N ALA A 107 3.08 16.27 0.41
CA ALA A 107 4.10 15.49 -0.29
C ALA A 107 5.27 16.37 -0.75
N GLY A 108 4.99 17.56 -1.31
CA GLY A 108 6.00 18.53 -1.71
C GLY A 108 6.85 19.04 -0.54
N LEU A 109 6.21 19.46 0.56
CA LEU A 109 6.87 19.91 1.78
C LEU A 109 7.71 18.80 2.42
N SER A 110 7.17 17.58 2.48
CA SER A 110 7.90 16.43 3.01
C SER A 110 9.12 16.10 2.14
N GLY A 111 8.98 16.15 0.81
CA GLY A 111 10.09 15.98 -0.12
C GLY A 111 11.19 17.03 0.06
N LEU A 112 10.80 18.30 0.17
CA LEU A 112 11.73 19.41 0.43
C LEU A 112 12.46 19.25 1.77
N MET A 113 11.73 18.86 2.82
CA MET A 113 12.31 18.59 4.14
C MET A 113 13.31 17.42 4.07
N LEU A 114 12.97 16.33 3.40
CA LEU A 114 13.86 15.18 3.22
C LEU A 114 15.12 15.57 2.43
N LEU A 115 15.00 16.42 1.40
CA LEU A 115 16.14 16.96 0.65
C LEU A 115 17.02 17.86 1.53
N ALA A 116 16.43 18.72 2.35
CA ALA A 116 17.16 19.56 3.31
C ALA A 116 17.90 18.70 4.34
N MET A 117 17.23 17.69 4.91
CA MET A 117 17.85 16.73 5.82
C MET A 117 18.99 15.95 5.17
N ALA A 118 18.85 15.56 3.90
CA ALA A 118 19.91 14.90 3.14
C ALA A 118 21.11 15.83 2.90
N ALA A 119 20.87 17.10 2.56
CA ALA A 119 21.91 18.12 2.40
C ALA A 119 22.69 18.35 3.71
N LEU A 120 21.99 18.37 4.84
CA LEU A 120 22.56 18.45 6.19
C LEU A 120 23.15 17.12 6.70
N ARG A 121 23.04 16.03 5.91
CA ARG A 121 23.49 14.66 6.25
C ARG A 121 22.90 14.13 7.56
N LEU A 122 21.65 14.49 7.86
CA LEU A 122 20.93 14.05 9.07
C LEU A 122 20.52 12.57 9.05
N GLY A 123 20.98 11.77 8.09
CA GLY A 123 20.71 10.32 8.04
C GLY A 123 21.21 9.56 9.28
N PHE A 124 22.22 10.09 9.98
CA PHE A 124 22.70 9.49 11.24
C PHE A 124 21.65 9.51 12.36
N VAL A 125 20.67 10.42 12.29
CA VAL A 125 19.58 10.53 13.28
C VAL A 125 18.76 9.24 13.32
N ALA A 126 18.59 8.57 12.18
CA ALA A 126 17.89 7.29 12.10
C ALA A 126 18.55 6.20 12.97
N ASN A 127 19.86 6.29 13.24
CA ASN A 127 20.59 5.33 14.07
C ASN A 127 20.34 5.53 15.58
N PHE A 128 19.75 6.65 16.00
CA PHE A 128 19.39 6.90 17.39
C PHE A 128 17.99 6.38 17.76
N LEU A 129 17.21 5.91 16.79
CA LEU A 129 15.94 5.25 17.09
C LEU A 129 16.24 3.88 17.71
N SER A 130 15.91 3.73 18.99
CA SER A 130 16.12 2.49 19.70
C SER A 130 15.19 1.38 19.17
N HIS A 131 15.66 0.13 19.24
CA HIS A 131 14.84 -1.04 18.86
C HIS A 131 13.46 -1.07 19.56
N PRO A 132 13.33 -0.75 20.87
CA PRO A 132 12.03 -0.69 21.53
C PRO A 132 11.08 0.37 20.93
N VAL A 133 11.58 1.55 20.55
CA VAL A 133 10.75 2.61 19.95
C VAL A 133 10.22 2.15 18.59
N VAL A 134 11.09 1.60 17.74
CA VAL A 134 10.70 1.09 16.43
C VAL A 134 9.72 -0.08 16.57
N GLY A 135 9.98 -1.01 17.48
CA GLY A 135 9.11 -2.15 17.76
C GLY A 135 7.73 -1.73 18.27
N GLY A 136 7.67 -0.77 19.19
CA GLY A 136 6.43 -0.19 19.70
C GLY A 136 5.62 0.49 18.60
N PHE A 137 6.28 1.32 17.78
CA PHE A 137 5.65 1.98 16.63
C PHE A 137 5.08 0.99 15.61
N ILE A 138 5.84 -0.05 15.23
CA ILE A 138 5.38 -1.08 14.28
C ILE A 138 4.18 -1.85 14.86
N THR A 139 4.22 -2.21 16.14
CA THR A 139 3.14 -2.97 16.80
C THR A 139 1.86 -2.13 16.88
N ALA A 140 1.96 -0.89 17.35
CA ALA A 140 0.83 0.04 17.43
C ALA A 140 0.23 0.33 16.05
N SER A 141 1.09 0.58 15.06
CA SER A 141 0.68 0.78 13.67
C SER A 141 -0.02 -0.45 13.10
N GLY A 142 0.48 -1.65 13.36
CA GLY A 142 -0.14 -2.90 12.93
C GLY A 142 -1.54 -3.09 13.53
N LEU A 143 -1.70 -2.77 14.81
CA LEU A 143 -3.01 -2.82 15.48
C LEU A 143 -3.98 -1.78 14.89
N LEU A 144 -3.51 -0.55 14.68
CA LEU A 144 -4.30 0.52 14.07
C LEU A 144 -4.76 0.16 12.65
N ILE A 145 -3.86 -0.38 11.82
CA ILE A 145 -4.18 -0.85 10.47
C ILE A 145 -5.20 -1.97 10.53
N ALA A 146 -5.00 -2.98 11.38
CA ALA A 146 -5.91 -4.12 11.50
C ALA A 146 -7.33 -3.65 11.88
N LEU A 147 -7.45 -2.80 12.90
CA LEU A 147 -8.72 -2.20 13.32
C LEU A 147 -9.35 -1.34 12.22
N GLY A 148 -8.55 -0.51 11.53
CA GLY A 148 -9.01 0.31 10.42
C GLY A 148 -9.53 -0.52 9.23
N GLN A 149 -8.98 -1.72 9.00
CA GLN A 149 -9.48 -2.62 7.96
C GLN A 149 -10.76 -3.38 8.36
N THR A 150 -11.05 -3.51 9.65
CA THR A 150 -12.26 -4.21 10.14
C THR A 150 -13.54 -3.56 9.60
N GLY A 151 -13.59 -2.23 9.50
CA GLY A 151 -14.75 -1.54 8.92
C GLY A 151 -15.01 -1.95 7.46
N HIS A 152 -13.94 -2.03 6.65
CA HIS A 152 -14.01 -2.47 5.27
C HIS A 152 -14.46 -3.94 5.13
N LEU A 153 -14.02 -4.83 6.04
CA LEU A 153 -14.44 -6.23 6.06
C LEU A 153 -15.92 -6.41 6.45
N LEU A 154 -16.42 -5.60 7.37
CA LEU A 154 -17.81 -5.63 7.83
C LEU A 154 -18.76 -4.84 6.90
N GLY A 155 -18.21 -4.09 5.96
CA GLY A 155 -18.95 -3.21 5.05
C GLY A 155 -19.49 -1.93 5.69
N VAL A 156 -18.96 -1.55 6.86
CA VAL A 156 -19.35 -0.32 7.58
C VAL A 156 -18.33 0.79 7.34
N SER A 157 -18.80 2.04 7.29
CA SER A 157 -17.92 3.20 7.19
C SER A 157 -17.38 3.55 8.57
N ALA A 158 -16.20 3.04 8.92
CA ALA A 158 -15.49 3.42 10.14
C ALA A 158 -14.17 4.10 9.77
N ARG A 159 -14.02 5.38 10.12
CA ARG A 159 -12.78 6.16 9.93
C ARG A 159 -12.38 6.79 11.25
N GLY A 160 -11.08 6.86 11.50
CA GLY A 160 -10.51 7.51 12.66
C GLY A 160 -8.99 7.38 12.68
N ASP A 161 -8.33 8.34 13.34
CA ASP A 161 -6.87 8.44 13.38
C ASP A 161 -6.27 7.82 14.65
N THR A 162 -7.12 7.53 15.65
CA THR A 162 -6.74 6.92 16.92
C THR A 162 -7.55 5.66 17.18
N LEU A 163 -7.00 4.75 17.99
CA LEU A 163 -7.71 3.52 18.39
C LEU A 163 -9.11 3.81 18.97
N PRO A 164 -9.29 4.74 19.94
CA PRO A 164 -10.61 5.07 20.46
C PRO A 164 -11.56 5.55 19.38
N ALA A 165 -11.11 6.44 18.49
CA ALA A 165 -11.94 6.96 17.40
C ALA A 165 -12.36 5.86 16.41
N ILE A 166 -11.47 4.92 16.10
CA ILE A 166 -11.81 3.78 15.23
C ILE A 166 -12.82 2.85 15.93
N LEU A 167 -12.65 2.59 17.23
CA LEU A 167 -13.56 1.74 17.99
C LEU A 167 -14.95 2.35 18.12
N THR A 168 -15.05 3.65 18.40
CA THR A 168 -16.35 4.34 18.44
C THR A 168 -17.00 4.35 17.06
N ALA A 169 -16.25 4.66 16.00
CA ALA A 169 -16.77 4.64 14.63
C ALA A 169 -17.24 3.24 14.19
N LEU A 170 -16.55 2.17 14.62
CA LEU A 170 -16.98 0.80 14.38
C LEU A 170 -18.26 0.46 15.13
N TYR A 171 -18.35 0.83 16.41
CA TYR A 171 -19.54 0.62 17.24
C TYR A 171 -20.76 1.34 16.65
N ASP A 172 -20.60 2.61 16.29
CA ASP A 172 -21.66 3.42 15.69
C ASP A 172 -22.06 2.86 14.32
N GLY A 173 -21.09 2.47 13.49
CA GLY A 173 -21.32 1.87 12.18
C GLY A 173 -22.09 0.55 12.26
N LEU A 174 -21.76 -0.29 13.23
CA LEU A 174 -22.44 -1.56 13.47
C LEU A 174 -23.86 -1.37 13.99
N THR A 175 -24.06 -0.44 14.93
CA THR A 175 -25.37 -0.19 15.54
C THR A 175 -26.33 0.49 14.58
N SER A 176 -25.84 1.43 13.77
CA SER A 176 -26.68 2.20 12.84
C SER A 176 -27.04 1.46 11.56
N ARG A 177 -26.10 0.69 10.98
CA ARG A 177 -26.24 0.15 9.62
C ARG A 177 -26.22 -1.37 9.55
N GLY A 178 -25.81 -2.04 10.63
CA GLY A 178 -25.59 -3.47 10.63
C GLY A 178 -24.41 -3.91 9.73
N ILE A 179 -24.18 -5.21 9.69
CA ILE A 179 -23.11 -5.81 8.88
C ILE A 179 -23.61 -6.02 7.46
N ASN A 180 -22.81 -5.62 6.46
CA ASN A 180 -23.08 -6.00 5.07
C ASN A 180 -22.60 -7.44 4.85
N LEU A 181 -23.53 -8.39 4.90
CA LEU A 181 -23.21 -9.81 4.82
C LEU A 181 -22.48 -10.22 3.52
N PRO A 182 -22.85 -9.73 2.32
CA PRO A 182 -22.08 -9.99 1.09
C PRO A 182 -20.62 -9.54 1.19
N THR A 183 -20.38 -8.34 1.73
CA THR A 183 -19.02 -7.80 1.92
C THR A 183 -18.22 -8.66 2.90
N LEU A 184 -18.85 -9.07 4.00
CA LEU A 184 -18.24 -9.96 4.99
C LEU A 184 -17.87 -11.32 4.38
N VAL A 185 -18.74 -11.90 3.55
CA VAL A 185 -18.46 -13.19 2.88
C VAL A 185 -17.28 -13.04 1.92
N VAL A 186 -17.28 -12.02 1.06
CA VAL A 186 -16.19 -11.79 0.10
C VAL A 186 -14.86 -11.52 0.82
N GLY A 187 -14.87 -10.63 1.82
CA GLY A 187 -13.69 -10.31 2.62
C GLY A 187 -13.19 -11.48 3.45
N GLY A 188 -14.11 -12.20 4.10
CA GLY A 188 -13.82 -13.37 4.92
C GLY A 188 -13.24 -14.53 4.11
N LEU A 189 -13.85 -14.88 2.98
CA LEU A 189 -13.31 -15.90 2.06
C LEU A 189 -11.94 -15.51 1.52
N SER A 190 -11.75 -14.22 1.17
CA SER A 190 -10.46 -13.71 0.73
C SER A 190 -9.40 -13.86 1.83
N LEU A 191 -9.71 -13.49 3.08
CA LEU A 191 -8.79 -13.65 4.20
C LEU A 191 -8.45 -15.12 4.47
N ILE A 192 -9.45 -15.99 4.52
CA ILE A 192 -9.27 -17.43 4.73
C ILE A 192 -8.34 -17.99 3.64
N PHE A 193 -8.60 -17.64 2.38
CA PHE A 193 -7.78 -18.04 1.24
C PHE A 193 -6.33 -17.54 1.40
N LEU A 194 -6.11 -16.26 1.72
CA LEU A 194 -4.76 -15.71 1.88
C LEU A 194 -3.99 -16.36 3.04
N PHE A 195 -4.65 -16.59 4.18
CA PHE A 195 -4.04 -17.31 5.31
C PHE A 195 -3.72 -18.76 4.97
N TRP A 196 -4.62 -19.43 4.25
CA TRP A 196 -4.40 -20.80 3.78
C TRP A 196 -3.23 -20.85 2.80
N CYS A 197 -3.17 -19.94 1.82
CA CYS A 197 -2.07 -19.85 0.87
C CYS A 197 -0.73 -19.65 1.58
N ARG A 198 -0.68 -18.72 2.54
CA ARG A 198 0.53 -18.44 3.32
C ARG A 198 1.04 -19.65 4.12
N LYS A 199 0.13 -20.47 4.66
CA LYS A 199 0.50 -21.59 5.54
C LYS A 199 0.66 -22.93 4.82
N ARG A 200 -0.11 -23.18 3.76
CA ARG A 200 -0.28 -24.53 3.18
C ARG A 200 0.09 -24.62 1.69
N LEU A 201 0.04 -23.55 0.91
CA LEU A 201 0.19 -23.65 -0.55
C LEU A 201 1.60 -24.08 -0.97
N LYS A 202 2.65 -23.45 -0.41
CA LYS A 202 4.04 -23.82 -0.72
C LYS A 202 4.36 -25.30 -0.45
N PRO A 203 4.11 -25.86 0.76
CA PRO A 203 4.42 -27.28 1.00
C PRO A 203 3.58 -28.23 0.15
N LEU A 204 2.33 -27.87 -0.19
CA LEU A 204 1.49 -28.68 -1.08
C LEU A 204 2.04 -28.69 -2.52
N LEU A 205 2.45 -27.54 -3.05
CA LEU A 205 3.04 -27.44 -4.39
C LEU A 205 4.35 -28.23 -4.50
N VAL A 206 5.20 -28.17 -3.46
CA VAL A 206 6.43 -28.97 -3.42
C VAL A 206 6.11 -30.47 -3.40
N LYS A 207 5.11 -30.90 -2.61
CA LYS A 207 4.65 -32.30 -2.61
C LYS A 207 4.06 -32.74 -3.96
N ALA A 208 3.43 -31.82 -4.68
CA ALA A 208 2.89 -32.06 -6.02
C ALA A 208 3.96 -32.08 -7.13
N GLY A 209 5.25 -31.92 -6.78
CA GLY A 209 6.36 -32.01 -7.73
C GLY A 209 6.86 -30.67 -8.27
N PHE A 210 6.33 -29.53 -7.81
CA PHE A 210 6.86 -28.22 -8.21
C PHE A 210 8.21 -27.95 -7.55
N GLY A 211 9.13 -27.35 -8.33
CA GLY A 211 10.40 -26.86 -7.79
C GLY A 211 10.20 -25.79 -6.70
N PRO A 212 11.08 -25.69 -5.69
CA PRO A 212 10.92 -24.78 -4.55
C PRO A 212 10.74 -23.30 -4.94
N ARG A 213 11.38 -22.86 -6.03
CA ARG A 213 11.28 -21.49 -6.54
C ARG A 213 9.92 -21.19 -7.19
N ALA A 214 9.40 -22.13 -7.97
CA ALA A 214 8.08 -21.99 -8.59
C ALA A 214 6.98 -21.99 -7.53
N ALA A 215 7.08 -22.89 -6.53
CA ALA A 215 6.15 -22.93 -5.40
C ALA A 215 6.14 -21.61 -4.60
N ASP A 216 7.31 -20.98 -4.41
CA ASP A 216 7.42 -19.70 -3.72
C ASP A 216 6.81 -18.54 -4.53
N ALA A 217 7.07 -18.51 -5.85
CA ALA A 217 6.50 -17.51 -6.75
C ALA A 217 4.96 -17.58 -6.78
N VAL A 218 4.40 -18.77 -6.92
CA VAL A 218 2.94 -18.99 -6.92
C VAL A 218 2.33 -18.58 -5.58
N ALA A 219 2.97 -18.93 -4.47
CA ALA A 219 2.49 -18.53 -3.14
C ALA A 219 2.48 -17.00 -2.95
N LYS A 220 3.47 -16.29 -3.50
CA LYS A 220 3.54 -14.83 -3.47
C LYS A 220 2.53 -14.14 -4.38
N ALA A 221 2.09 -14.80 -5.46
CA ALA A 221 1.06 -14.28 -6.36
C ALA A 221 -0.38 -14.45 -5.83
N ALA A 222 -0.58 -15.20 -4.73
CA ALA A 222 -1.90 -15.48 -4.17
C ALA A 222 -2.77 -14.22 -3.91
N PRO A 223 -2.27 -13.08 -3.41
CA PRO A 223 -3.06 -11.86 -3.26
C PRO A 223 -3.75 -11.40 -4.54
N ALA A 224 -3.09 -11.51 -5.68
CA ALA A 224 -3.69 -11.11 -6.95
C ALA A 224 -4.73 -12.11 -7.45
N VAL A 225 -4.53 -13.41 -7.19
CA VAL A 225 -5.56 -14.41 -7.45
C VAL A 225 -6.82 -14.10 -6.65
N ALA A 226 -6.68 -13.71 -5.37
CA ALA A 226 -7.81 -13.31 -4.54
C ALA A 226 -8.53 -12.07 -5.11
N VAL A 227 -7.79 -11.08 -5.60
CA VAL A 227 -8.34 -9.86 -6.22
C VAL A 227 -9.06 -10.19 -7.53
N LEU A 228 -8.47 -11.00 -8.40
CA LEU A 228 -9.10 -11.40 -9.67
C LEU A 228 -10.36 -12.23 -9.42
N ALA A 229 -10.30 -13.19 -8.50
CA ALA A 229 -11.44 -14.01 -8.13
C ALA A 229 -12.58 -13.17 -7.52
N SER A 230 -12.26 -12.18 -6.68
CA SER A 230 -13.28 -11.30 -6.10
C SER A 230 -13.91 -10.36 -7.13
N ILE A 231 -13.12 -9.82 -8.08
CA ILE A 231 -13.66 -9.03 -9.21
C ILE A 231 -14.63 -9.88 -10.04
N LEU A 232 -14.25 -11.10 -10.40
CA LEU A 232 -15.10 -12.01 -11.16
C LEU A 232 -16.37 -12.38 -10.38
N ALA A 233 -16.25 -12.70 -9.09
CA ALA A 233 -17.40 -13.03 -8.25
C ALA A 233 -18.37 -11.85 -8.10
N VAL A 234 -17.86 -10.64 -7.88
CA VAL A 234 -18.68 -9.42 -7.76
C VAL A 234 -19.38 -9.10 -9.08
N GLY A 235 -18.70 -9.27 -10.22
CA GLY A 235 -19.28 -9.00 -11.55
C GLY A 235 -20.33 -10.03 -11.97
N GLN A 236 -20.08 -11.32 -11.76
CA GLN A 236 -20.99 -12.39 -12.20
C GLN A 236 -22.24 -12.54 -11.31
N LEU A 237 -22.12 -12.22 -10.02
CA LEU A 237 -23.22 -12.32 -9.04
C LEU A 237 -23.90 -10.98 -8.75
N ASP A 238 -23.52 -9.92 -9.48
CA ASP A 238 -23.97 -8.54 -9.27
C ASP A 238 -23.96 -8.10 -7.80
N LEU A 239 -22.89 -8.45 -7.08
CA LEU A 239 -22.78 -8.18 -5.64
C LEU A 239 -22.70 -6.67 -5.35
N ALA A 240 -22.39 -5.85 -6.37
CA ALA A 240 -22.46 -4.41 -6.28
C ALA A 240 -23.89 -3.95 -5.96
N ALA A 241 -24.92 -4.54 -6.60
CA ALA A 241 -26.32 -4.28 -6.28
C ALA A 241 -26.70 -4.78 -4.87
N ALA A 242 -26.03 -5.82 -4.37
CA ALA A 242 -26.17 -6.33 -3.00
C ALA A 242 -25.42 -5.48 -1.94
N GLY A 243 -24.87 -4.32 -2.32
CA GLY A 243 -24.25 -3.38 -1.41
C GLY A 243 -22.76 -3.59 -1.15
N VAL A 244 -22.09 -4.47 -1.92
CA VAL A 244 -20.63 -4.56 -1.90
C VAL A 244 -20.04 -3.30 -2.55
N LYS A 245 -19.22 -2.57 -1.80
CA LYS A 245 -18.55 -1.37 -2.31
C LYS A 245 -17.46 -1.77 -3.31
N VAL A 246 -17.55 -1.23 -4.52
CA VAL A 246 -16.57 -1.42 -5.59
C VAL A 246 -15.72 -0.17 -5.81
N VAL A 247 -14.51 -0.35 -6.33
CA VAL A 247 -13.56 0.74 -6.62
C VAL A 247 -14.09 1.70 -7.70
N GLY A 248 -14.92 1.20 -8.61
CA GLY A 248 -15.48 1.97 -9.72
C GLY A 248 -14.50 2.16 -10.89
N ALA A 249 -14.84 3.06 -11.80
CA ALA A 249 -14.00 3.37 -12.95
C ALA A 249 -12.76 4.17 -12.53
N LEU A 250 -11.59 3.77 -13.04
CA LEU A 250 -10.34 4.50 -12.86
C LEU A 250 -10.04 5.33 -14.11
N PRO A 251 -9.59 6.59 -13.96
CA PRO A 251 -9.18 7.40 -15.10
C PRO A 251 -8.00 6.73 -15.83
N ALA A 252 -8.09 6.66 -17.14
CA ALA A 252 -7.01 6.17 -17.98
C ALA A 252 -5.99 7.29 -18.25
N GLY A 253 -4.71 6.94 -18.20
CA GLY A 253 -3.61 7.85 -18.52
C GLY A 253 -2.85 8.39 -17.30
N LEU A 254 -1.81 9.17 -17.60
CA LEU A 254 -0.99 9.85 -16.60
C LEU A 254 -1.72 11.11 -16.12
N PRO A 255 -1.59 11.48 -14.83
CA PRO A 255 -2.14 12.72 -14.34
C PRO A 255 -1.43 13.90 -15.00
N PRO A 256 -2.12 15.03 -15.22
CA PRO A 256 -1.46 16.25 -15.67
C PRO A 256 -0.42 16.68 -14.65
N LEU A 257 0.70 17.25 -15.11
CA LEU A 257 1.67 17.86 -14.21
C LEU A 257 1.05 19.13 -13.61
N THR A 258 0.81 19.09 -12.31
CA THR A 258 0.23 20.20 -11.53
C THR A 258 1.15 20.59 -10.40
N LEU A 259 1.21 21.88 -10.08
CA LEU A 259 1.90 22.37 -8.89
C LEU A 259 0.95 22.35 -7.69
N PRO A 260 1.47 22.12 -6.47
CA PRO A 260 0.65 22.25 -5.26
C PRO A 260 0.13 23.69 -5.14
N PRO A 261 -1.12 23.89 -4.72
CA PRO A 261 -1.62 25.23 -4.46
C PRO A 261 -0.84 25.84 -3.29
N LEU A 262 -0.31 27.05 -3.51
CA LEU A 262 0.37 27.86 -2.51
C LEU A 262 -0.62 28.76 -1.78
#